data_AF-A0A661BE34-F1
#
_entry.id   AF-A0A661BE34-F1
#
_cell.length_a   1.000
_cell.length_b   1.000
_cell.length_c   1.000
_cell.angle_alpha   90.00
_cell.angle_beta   90.00
_cell.angle_gamma   90.00
#
_symmetry.space_group_name_H-M   'P 1'
#
loop_
_entity.id
_entity.type
_entity.pdbx_description
1 polymer ?
#
loop_
_entity_poly.entity_id
_entity_poly.type
_entity_poly.pdbx_seq_one_letter_code
_entity_poly.pdbx_strand_id
1 'polypeptide(L)' 'MPKHGKNYRTAAEKYEKLKLYSLQEAVELVKDSAYANFDETVDIAMRLNVDPRH' A
#
# COMPACT_ATOMS: atom_id res chain seq x y z
N MET A 1 11.06 -15.44 0.45
CA MET A 1 10.26 -14.44 1.19
C MET A 1 9.38 -15.16 2.18
N PRO A 2 9.30 -14.74 3.44
CA PRO A 2 8.39 -15.34 4.41
C PRO A 2 6.94 -15.20 3.92
N LYS A 3 6.14 -16.23 4.13
CA LYS A 3 4.75 -16.28 3.67
C LYS A 3 3.91 -15.30 4.50
N HIS A 4 3.30 -14.32 3.85
CA HIS A 4 2.42 -13.37 4.54
C HIS A 4 1.16 -14.06 5.10
N GLY A 5 0.62 -13.49 6.19
CA GLY A 5 -0.61 -13.93 6.83
C GLY A 5 -1.83 -13.89 5.90
N LYS A 6 -2.96 -14.45 6.35
CA LYS A 6 -4.21 -14.47 5.55
C LYS A 6 -4.72 -13.05 5.29
N ASN A 7 -4.77 -12.21 6.32
CA ASN A 7 -5.30 -10.83 6.22
C ASN A 7 -4.51 -9.98 5.22
N TYR A 8 -3.18 -10.05 5.25
CA TYR A 8 -2.34 -9.35 4.28
C TYR A 8 -2.62 -9.80 2.84
N ARG A 9 -2.81 -11.11 2.61
CA ARG A 9 -3.10 -11.63 1.28
C ARG A 9 -4.44 -11.13 0.76
N THR A 10 -5.47 -11.13 1.60
CA THR A 10 -6.78 -10.58 1.26
C THR A 10 -6.73 -9.08 0.96
N ALA A 11 -5.95 -8.30 1.73
CA ALA A 11 -5.76 -6.87 1.43
C ALA A 11 -4.98 -6.66 0.12
N ALA A 12 -3.98 -7.49 -0.16
CA ALA A 12 -3.19 -7.41 -1.39
C ALA A 12 -3.96 -7.78 -2.67
N GLU A 13 -5.06 -8.52 -2.55
CA GLU A 13 -5.96 -8.84 -3.66
C GLU A 13 -6.88 -7.66 -4.05
N LYS A 14 -7.05 -6.67 -3.17
CA LYS A 14 -7.95 -5.52 -3.41
C LYS A 14 -7.39 -4.50 -4.40
N TYR A 15 -6.07 -4.45 -4.59
CA TYR A 15 -5.42 -3.48 -5.47
C TYR A 15 -4.63 -4.17 -6.59
N GLU A 16 -4.54 -3.51 -7.73
CA GLU A 16 -3.78 -3.98 -8.88
C GLU A 16 -2.43 -3.27 -8.94
N LYS A 17 -1.33 -4.03 -8.93
CA LYS A 17 0.04 -3.48 -8.79
C LYS A 17 0.49 -2.56 -9.93
N LEU A 18 -0.05 -2.75 -11.14
CA LEU A 18 0.36 -2.00 -12.33
C LEU A 18 -0.66 -0.91 -12.73
N LYS A 19 -1.78 -0.83 -12.01
CA LYS A 19 -2.80 0.19 -12.27
C LYS A 19 -2.39 1.50 -11.61
N LEU A 20 -2.49 2.59 -12.38
CA LEU A 20 -2.38 3.94 -11.84
C LEU A 20 -3.75 4.37 -11.32
N TYR A 21 -3.80 4.70 -10.03
CA TYR A 21 -5.00 5.21 -9.36
C TYR A 21 -4.91 6.73 -9.23
N SER A 22 -6.05 7.41 -9.29
CA SER A 22 -6.12 8.80 -8.83
C SER A 22 -5.89 8.87 -7.32
N LEU A 23 -5.57 10.06 -6.81
CA LEU A 23 -5.31 10.25 -5.37
C LEU A 23 -6.54 9.86 -4.52
N GLN A 24 -7.74 10.21 -4.98
CA GLN A 24 -9.00 9.94 -4.29
C GLN A 24 -9.24 8.43 -4.20
N GLU A 25 -9.14 7.72 -5.33
CA GLU A 25 -9.30 6.26 -5.39
C GLU A 25 -8.23 5.55 -4.55
N ALA A 26 -6.99 6.05 -4.56
CA ALA A 26 -5.91 5.48 -3.76
C ALA A 26 -6.19 5.60 -2.25
N VAL A 27 -6.70 6.75 -1.79
CA VAL A 27 -7.03 6.97 -0.37
C VAL A 27 -8.20 6.09 0.08
N GLU A 28 -9.23 5.94 -0.75
CA GLU A 28 -10.35 5.03 -0.46
C GLU A 28 -9.87 3.57 -0.36
N LEU A 29 -9.05 3.14 -1.32
CA LEU A 29 -8.50 1.79 -1.35
C LEU A 29 -7.61 1.48 -0.14
N VAL A 30 -6.81 2.44 0.32
CA VAL A 30 -5.98 2.30 1.52
C VAL A 30 -6.86 2.09 2.76
N LYS A 31 -7.94 2.88 2.91
CA LYS A 31 -8.88 2.73 4.04
C LYS A 31 -9.60 1.38 4.01
N ASP A 32 -10.02 0.93 2.83
CA ASP A 32 -10.67 -0.38 2.68
C ASP A 32 -9.71 -1.55 2.90
N SER A 33 -8.41 -1.33 2.73
CA SER A 33 -7.38 -2.36 2.90
C SER A 33 -6.87 -2.46 4.34
N ALA A 34 -7.24 -1.53 5.23
CA ALA A 34 -6.93 -1.60 6.65
C ALA A 34 -7.60 -2.83 7.30
N TYR A 35 -6.83 -3.60 8.06
CA TYR A 35 -7.31 -4.83 8.69
C TYR A 35 -6.83 -5.00 10.14
N ALA A 36 -5.93 -4.14 10.60
CA ALA A 36 -5.52 -4.10 11.99
C ALA A 36 -6.65 -3.56 12.87
N ASN A 37 -6.71 -4.04 14.10
CA ASN A 37 -7.72 -3.61 15.08
C ASN A 37 -7.37 -2.27 15.76
N PHE A 38 -6.44 -1.50 15.21
CA PHE A 38 -5.96 -0.22 15.73
C PHE A 38 -5.84 0.79 14.60
N ASP A 39 -5.63 2.06 14.94
CA ASP A 39 -5.50 3.14 13.95
C ASP A 39 -4.17 3.01 13.19
N GLU A 40 -4.26 2.60 11.92
CA GLU A 40 -3.10 2.34 11.07
C GLU A 40 -2.49 3.66 10.54
N THR A 41 -1.16 3.73 10.46
CA THR A 41 -0.47 4.87 9.85
C THR A 41 -0.32 4.67 8.35
N VAL A 42 -0.70 5.67 7.57
CA VAL A 42 -0.51 5.69 6.11
C VAL A 42 0.84 6.31 5.78
N ASP A 43 1.62 5.61 4.96
CA ASP A 43 2.93 6.06 4.47
C ASP A 43 2.97 6.08 2.93
N ILE A 44 3.84 6.90 2.36
CA ILE A 44 4.01 7.08 0.92
C ILE A 44 5.44 6.73 0.52
N ALA A 45 5.61 5.60 -0.17
CA ALA A 45 6.90 5.21 -0.73
C ALA A 45 7.09 5.84 -2.13
N MET A 46 8.06 6.74 -2.26
CA MET A 46 8.41 7.38 -3.54
C MET A 46 9.83 7.03 -3.98
N ARG A 47 9.98 6.60 -5.23
CA ARG A 47 11.30 6.40 -5.87
C ARG A 47 11.70 7.68 -6.61
N LEU A 48 12.59 8.46 -6.00
CA LEU A 48 12.98 9.79 -6.50
C LEU A 48 13.98 9.77 -7.68
N ASN A 49 14.57 8.60 -7.99
CA ASN A 49 15.56 8.43 -9.08
C ASN A 49 16.74 9.43 -9.05
N VAL A 50 17.15 9.85 -7.86
CA VAL A 50 18.36 10.66 -7.63
C VAL A 50 19.48 9.77 -7.06
N ASP A 51 20.75 10.14 -7.29
CA ASP A 51 21.88 9.49 -6.62
C ASP A 51 22.01 10.06 -5.19
N PRO A 52 21.78 9.28 -4.14
CA PRO A 52 21.77 9.78 -2.76
C PRO A 52 23.16 10.08 -2.18
N ARG A 53 24.22 9.97 -2.99
CA ARG A 53 25.63 10.03 -2.57
C ARG A 53 26.34 11.36 -2.89
N HIS A 54 25.65 12.29 -3.53
CA HIS A 54 26.11 13.66 -3.79
C HIS A 54 25.12 14.66 -3.16
#